data_AF-A0A3M9LTK1-F1
#
_entry.id   AF-A0A3M9LTK1-F1
#
_cell.length_a   1.000
_cell.length_b   1.000
_cell.length_c   1.000
_cell.angle_alpha   90.00
_cell.angle_beta   90.00
_cell.angle_gamma   90.00
#
_symmetry.space_group_name_H-M   'P 1'
#
loop_
_entity.id
_entity.type
_entity.pdbx_description
1 polymer ?
#
loop_
_entity_poly.entity_id
_entity_poly.type
_entity_poly.pdbx_seq_one_letter_code
_entity_poly.pdbx_strand_id
1 'polypeptide(L)'
;MNEPPLLFLDANALASPVTRTLLIAGARADGLRWTWSEHVEIEADRHARGQASRTSTVRTRILGTELSPTAPTTTGLVTSTVADQQVIADAIHAGARYLITTDVDDFDFGDLAAHDMNAVNPDYFMALRFTEQAYQEGVALLAAVQQSPSRTEAEIHRMLGRRHPHLAARFADSYNTTPVSTPNQVNEPGYAPTITPRQADGGHEKIPGGGQVAAR
;
A
#
# COMPACT_ATOMS: atom_id res chain seq x y z
N MET A 1 0.98 32.44 -0.36
CA MET A 1 0.23 31.16 -0.36
C MET A 1 1.27 30.06 -0.36
N ASN A 2 1.20 29.07 0.53
CA ASN A 2 2.10 27.92 0.46
C ASN A 2 1.79 27.13 -0.81
N GLU A 3 2.82 26.76 -1.56
CA GLU A 3 2.69 25.91 -2.73
C GLU A 3 2.14 24.53 -2.33
N PRO A 4 1.29 23.87 -3.15
CA PRO A 4 0.82 22.52 -2.85
C PRO A 4 2.01 21.57 -2.63
N PRO A 5 1.91 20.63 -1.67
CA PRO A 5 3.00 19.71 -1.39
C PRO A 5 3.29 18.84 -2.63
N LEU A 6 4.57 18.64 -2.90
CA LEU A 6 5.03 17.77 -3.99
C LEU A 6 5.10 16.32 -3.53
N LEU A 7 4.49 15.44 -4.32
CA LEU A 7 4.56 13.99 -4.19
C LEU A 7 5.67 13.46 -5.10
N PHE A 8 6.63 12.72 -4.54
CA PHE A 8 7.57 11.93 -5.31
C PHE A 8 7.05 10.49 -5.36
N LEU A 9 6.79 9.98 -6.56
CA LEU A 9 6.21 8.65 -6.75
C LEU A 9 7.32 7.62 -6.96
N ASP A 10 7.40 6.63 -6.09
CA ASP A 10 8.38 5.55 -6.17
C ASP A 10 8.02 4.50 -7.24
N ALA A 11 8.99 3.67 -7.61
CA ALA A 11 8.89 2.68 -8.68
C ALA A 11 7.80 1.63 -8.40
N ASN A 12 7.66 1.17 -7.15
CA ASN A 12 6.64 0.19 -6.76
C ASN A 12 5.20 0.74 -6.93
N ALA A 13 4.99 2.01 -6.63
CA ALA A 13 3.72 2.71 -6.80
C ALA A 13 3.42 2.95 -8.29
N LEU A 14 4.45 3.30 -9.07
CA LEU A 14 4.34 3.54 -10.51
C LEU A 14 4.19 2.24 -11.34
N ALA A 15 4.79 1.13 -10.91
CA ALA A 15 4.76 -0.13 -11.64
C ALA A 15 3.34 -0.75 -11.69
N SER A 16 2.51 -0.48 -10.68
CA SER A 16 1.10 -0.86 -10.65
C SER A 16 0.26 0.09 -11.50
N PRO A 17 -0.34 -0.34 -12.63
CA PRO A 17 -1.14 0.56 -13.47
C PRO A 17 -2.35 1.13 -12.71
N VAL A 18 -2.94 0.34 -11.81
CA VAL A 18 -4.09 0.78 -11.01
C VAL A 18 -3.68 1.87 -10.03
N THR A 19 -2.61 1.64 -9.26
CA THR A 19 -2.12 2.58 -8.25
C THR A 19 -1.60 3.86 -8.90
N ARG A 20 -0.80 3.74 -9.97
CA ARG A 20 -0.31 4.86 -10.77
C ARG A 20 -1.46 5.73 -11.30
N THR A 21 -2.47 5.13 -11.91
CA THR A 21 -3.61 5.87 -12.46
C THR A 21 -4.38 6.60 -11.36
N LEU A 22 -4.66 5.94 -10.22
CA LEU A 22 -5.35 6.58 -9.10
C LEU A 22 -4.56 7.76 -8.54
N LEU A 23 -3.27 7.58 -8.28
CA LEU A 23 -2.40 8.63 -7.75
C LEU A 23 -2.37 9.84 -8.68
N ILE A 24 -2.11 9.62 -9.97
CA ILE A 24 -1.93 10.72 -10.94
C ILE A 24 -3.25 11.43 -11.22
N ALA A 25 -4.34 10.69 -11.46
CA ALA A 25 -5.64 11.28 -11.75
C ALA A 25 -6.20 12.02 -10.53
N GLY A 26 -6.18 11.39 -9.35
CA GLY A 26 -6.66 12.00 -8.12
C GLY A 26 -5.80 13.19 -7.68
N ALA A 27 -4.47 13.09 -7.78
CA ALA A 27 -3.60 14.23 -7.49
C ALA A 27 -3.88 15.41 -8.41
N ARG A 28 -4.13 15.17 -9.71
CA ARG A 28 -4.50 16.22 -10.66
C ARG A 28 -5.83 16.87 -10.30
N ALA A 29 -6.84 16.06 -9.94
CA ALA A 29 -8.16 16.54 -9.55
C ALA A 29 -8.12 17.42 -8.29
N ASP A 30 -7.27 17.07 -7.32
CA ASP A 30 -7.10 17.82 -6.06
C ASP A 30 -6.02 18.91 -6.12
N GLY A 31 -5.44 19.18 -7.29
CA GLY A 31 -4.41 20.21 -7.46
C GLY A 31 -3.10 19.91 -6.72
N LEU A 32 -2.83 18.65 -6.41
CA LEU A 32 -1.57 18.18 -5.85
C LEU A 32 -0.50 18.10 -6.95
N ARG A 33 0.74 18.46 -6.59
CA ARG A 33 1.89 18.33 -7.48
C ARG A 33 2.49 16.94 -7.34
N TRP A 34 2.94 16.35 -8.43
CA TRP A 34 3.59 15.05 -8.42
C TRP A 34 4.77 15.02 -9.40
N THR A 35 5.75 14.16 -9.13
CA THR A 35 6.90 13.91 -10.02
C THR A 35 7.54 12.55 -9.73
N TRP A 36 8.50 12.17 -10.57
CA TRP A 36 9.45 11.08 -10.36
C TRP A 36 10.70 11.32 -11.22
N SER A 37 11.81 10.69 -10.85
CA SER A 37 13.09 10.79 -11.56
C SER A 37 13.24 9.75 -12.68
N GLU A 38 14.26 9.93 -13.51
CA GLU A 38 14.64 8.93 -14.52
C GLU A 38 15.01 7.58 -13.89
N HIS A 39 15.72 7.60 -12.76
CA HIS A 39 16.11 6.39 -12.03
C HIS A 39 14.88 5.55 -11.66
N VAL A 40 13.87 6.21 -11.07
CA VAL A 40 12.61 5.58 -10.69
C VAL A 40 11.81 5.10 -11.89
N GLU A 41 11.76 5.88 -12.99
CA GLU A 41 11.04 5.47 -14.21
C GLU A 41 11.63 4.17 -14.80
N ILE A 42 12.95 4.06 -14.86
CA ILE A 42 13.64 2.86 -15.34
C ILE A 42 13.29 1.65 -14.47
N GLU A 43 13.28 1.82 -13.15
CA GLU A 43 12.93 0.73 -12.23
C GLU A 43 11.46 0.33 -12.34
N ALA A 44 10.55 1.30 -12.44
CA ALA A 44 9.12 1.05 -12.64
C ALA A 44 8.86 0.29 -13.95
N ASP A 45 9.55 0.67 -15.03
CA ASP A 45 9.46 0.01 -16.33
C ASP A 45 10.00 -1.42 -16.31
N ARG A 46 11.06 -1.68 -15.52
CA ARG A 46 11.57 -3.05 -15.30
C ARG A 46 10.56 -3.92 -14.57
N HIS A 47 9.82 -3.34 -13.63
CA HIS A 47 8.79 -4.02 -12.85
C HIS A 47 7.43 -4.14 -13.55
N ALA A 48 7.25 -3.49 -14.71
CA ALA A 48 6.02 -3.63 -15.49
C ALA A 48 5.88 -5.09 -16.01
N ARG A 49 4.76 -5.73 -15.67
CA ARG A 49 4.48 -7.13 -16.04
C ARG A 49 3.37 -7.24 -17.10
N GLY A 50 3.52 -8.23 -17.98
CA GLY A 50 2.48 -8.59 -18.96
C GLY A 50 2.17 -7.47 -19.95
N GLN A 51 0.88 -7.19 -20.15
CA GLN A 51 0.39 -6.17 -21.08
C GLN A 51 0.27 -4.77 -20.44
N ALA A 52 0.81 -4.57 -19.23
CA ALA A 52 0.78 -3.28 -18.57
C ALA A 52 1.61 -2.24 -19.36
N SER A 53 1.04 -1.06 -19.61
CA SER A 53 1.79 0.03 -20.21
C SER A 53 2.94 0.46 -19.29
N ARG A 54 4.13 0.55 -19.88
CA ARG A 54 5.33 1.12 -19.25
C ARG A 54 5.07 2.55 -18.77
N THR A 55 5.63 2.91 -17.62
CA THR A 55 5.55 4.24 -17.02
C THR A 55 6.09 5.29 -17.99
N SER A 56 7.22 5.03 -18.65
CA SER A 56 7.80 5.93 -19.67
C SER A 56 6.84 6.22 -20.83
N THR A 57 6.09 5.21 -21.28
CA THR A 57 5.10 5.35 -22.35
C THR A 57 3.91 6.19 -21.89
N VAL A 58 3.42 5.95 -20.67
CA VAL A 58 2.34 6.76 -20.08
C VAL A 58 2.78 8.21 -19.92
N ARG A 59 3.99 8.45 -19.39
CA ARG A 59 4.55 9.80 -19.22
C ARG A 59 4.60 10.56 -20.54
N THR A 60 5.23 9.97 -21.56
CA THR A 60 5.52 10.66 -22.82
C THR A 60 4.30 10.80 -23.72
N ARG A 61 3.42 9.79 -23.78
CA ARG A 61 2.30 9.77 -24.75
C ARG A 61 0.97 10.24 -24.17
N ILE A 62 0.80 10.19 -22.85
CA ILE A 62 -0.48 10.49 -22.20
C ILE A 62 -0.34 11.75 -21.33
N LEU A 63 0.68 11.81 -20.48
CA LEU A 63 0.80 12.89 -19.49
C LEU A 63 1.52 14.13 -20.05
N GLY A 64 2.49 13.93 -20.93
CA GLY A 64 3.31 15.00 -21.49
C GLY A 64 4.18 15.71 -20.44
N THR A 65 4.56 15.01 -19.37
CA THR A 65 5.33 15.59 -18.26
C THR A 65 6.83 15.31 -18.36
N GLU A 66 7.60 16.24 -17.79
CA GLU A 66 9.05 16.10 -17.61
C GLU A 66 9.36 15.29 -16.35
N LEU A 67 10.52 14.64 -16.35
CA LEU A 67 11.07 13.96 -15.18
C LEU A 67 11.73 14.99 -14.26
N SER A 68 11.69 14.77 -12.95
CA SER A 68 12.53 15.55 -12.04
C SER A 68 14.01 15.22 -12.26
N PRO A 69 14.93 16.16 -11.96
CA PRO A 69 16.35 15.88 -11.99
C PRO A 69 16.71 14.75 -11.02
N THR A 70 17.66 13.90 -11.41
CA THR A 70 18.29 12.89 -10.54
C THR A 70 19.30 13.59 -9.64
N ALA A 71 19.31 13.24 -8.35
CA ALA A 71 20.26 13.76 -7.39
C ALA A 71 21.68 13.31 -7.75
N PRO A 72 22.68 14.22 -7.69
CA PRO A 72 24.05 13.91 -8.09
C PRO A 72 24.81 13.04 -7.09
N THR A 73 24.29 12.89 -5.86
CA THR A 73 24.92 12.12 -4.79
C THR A 73 23.91 11.66 -3.75
N THR A 74 24.20 10.53 -3.12
CA THR A 74 23.49 9.98 -1.96
C THR A 74 24.27 10.17 -0.65
N THR A 75 25.39 10.92 -0.68
CA THR A 75 26.29 11.07 0.47
C THR A 75 25.54 11.63 1.68
N GLY A 76 25.64 10.93 2.81
CA GLY A 76 25.04 11.34 4.08
C GLY A 76 23.72 10.64 4.40
N LEU A 77 23.12 9.93 3.43
CA LEU A 77 21.94 9.10 3.66
C LEU A 77 22.35 7.75 4.28
N VAL A 78 21.57 7.30 5.25
CA VAL A 78 21.76 6.01 5.94
C VAL A 78 20.69 4.97 5.58
N THR A 79 19.72 5.36 4.75
CA THR A 79 18.73 4.48 4.10
C THR A 79 19.39 3.20 3.56
N SER A 80 18.69 2.07 3.70
CA SER A 80 19.27 0.73 3.80
C SER A 80 20.06 0.25 2.58
N THR A 81 19.62 0.61 1.36
CA THR A 81 20.26 0.15 0.12
C THR A 81 20.67 1.33 -0.76
N VAL A 82 21.66 1.12 -1.62
CA VAL A 82 22.10 2.15 -2.58
C VAL A 82 20.97 2.55 -3.54
N ALA A 83 20.08 1.62 -3.88
CA ALA A 83 18.91 1.92 -4.72
C ALA A 83 17.94 2.85 -3.98
N ASP A 84 17.56 2.50 -2.75
CA ASP A 84 16.64 3.31 -1.94
C ASP A 84 17.24 4.66 -1.55
N GLN A 85 18.55 4.70 -1.31
CA GLN A 85 19.31 5.94 -1.13
C GLN A 85 19.20 6.87 -2.34
N GLN A 86 19.23 6.33 -3.58
CA GLN A 86 19.05 7.16 -4.76
C GLN A 86 17.60 7.66 -4.87
N VAL A 87 16.61 6.83 -4.55
CA VAL A 87 15.19 7.21 -4.55
C VAL A 87 14.92 8.37 -3.58
N ILE A 88 15.38 8.26 -2.33
CA ILE A 88 15.21 9.34 -1.35
C ILE A 88 16.03 10.58 -1.71
N ALA A 89 17.25 10.43 -2.24
CA ALA A 89 18.05 11.56 -2.71
C ALA A 89 17.34 12.33 -3.84
N ASP A 90 16.77 11.63 -4.81
CA ASP A 90 16.00 12.23 -5.91
C ASP A 90 14.76 12.98 -5.39
N ALA A 91 14.06 12.40 -4.43
CA ALA A 91 12.89 13.00 -3.81
C ALA A 91 13.24 14.28 -3.02
N ILE A 92 14.34 14.26 -2.25
CA ILE A 92 14.89 15.43 -1.56
C ILE A 92 15.28 16.51 -2.58
N HIS A 93 15.99 16.12 -3.64
CA HIS A 93 16.46 17.05 -4.67
C HIS A 93 15.30 17.71 -5.43
N ALA A 94 14.20 16.99 -5.63
CA ALA A 94 12.97 17.52 -6.20
C ALA A 94 12.19 18.46 -5.25
N GLY A 95 12.56 18.51 -3.96
CA GLY A 95 11.82 19.27 -2.94
C GLY A 95 10.48 18.62 -2.58
N ALA A 96 10.40 17.29 -2.67
CA ALA A 96 9.18 16.57 -2.33
C ALA A 96 8.92 16.63 -0.82
N ARG A 97 7.63 16.63 -0.44
CA ARG A 97 7.21 16.52 0.96
C ARG A 97 6.77 15.10 1.32
N TYR A 98 6.33 14.35 0.32
CA TYR A 98 5.90 12.97 0.46
C TYR A 98 6.62 12.10 -0.55
N LEU A 99 7.23 11.02 -0.07
CA LEU A 99 7.68 9.90 -0.87
C LEU A 99 6.57 8.84 -0.85
N ILE A 100 5.92 8.61 -1.99
CA ILE A 100 4.81 7.68 -2.10
C ILE A 100 5.35 6.33 -2.54
N THR A 101 5.34 5.35 -1.63
CA THR A 101 5.96 4.04 -1.80
C THR A 101 5.16 2.96 -1.06
N THR A 102 5.14 1.72 -1.56
CA THR A 102 4.54 0.61 -0.80
C THR A 102 5.46 0.07 0.30
N ASP A 103 6.76 0.35 0.20
CA ASP A 103 7.81 -0.21 1.05
C ASP A 103 8.35 0.88 1.99
N VAL A 104 7.46 1.43 2.83
CA VAL A 104 7.76 2.58 3.71
C VAL A 104 8.93 2.29 4.66
N ASP A 105 9.05 1.06 5.12
CA ASP A 105 10.06 0.63 6.10
C ASP A 105 11.48 0.53 5.50
N ASP A 106 11.63 0.64 4.17
CA ASP A 106 12.94 0.64 3.52
C ASP A 106 13.67 1.99 3.67
N PHE A 107 12.94 3.06 4.01
CA PHE A 107 13.45 4.42 4.12
C PHE A 107 13.74 4.81 5.57
N ASP A 108 14.93 5.35 5.84
CA ASP A 108 15.31 5.75 7.18
C ASP A 108 14.50 6.96 7.68
N PHE A 109 13.98 6.86 8.90
CA PHE A 109 13.18 7.94 9.50
C PHE A 109 13.99 9.21 9.75
N GLY A 110 15.27 9.07 10.13
CA GLY A 110 16.18 10.19 10.35
C GLY A 110 16.48 10.95 9.06
N ASP A 111 16.77 10.23 7.97
CA ASP A 111 16.94 10.82 6.63
C ASP A 111 15.69 11.61 6.21
N LEU A 112 14.49 11.02 6.34
CA LEU A 112 13.24 11.68 5.99
C LEU A 112 12.98 12.93 6.86
N ALA A 113 13.16 12.82 8.18
CA ALA A 113 12.92 13.91 9.11
C ALA A 113 13.89 15.09 8.93
N ALA A 114 15.15 14.82 8.58
CA ALA A 114 16.15 15.85 8.31
C ALA A 114 15.78 16.75 7.11
N HIS A 115 14.87 16.29 6.25
CA HIS A 115 14.43 16.98 5.04
C HIS A 115 12.93 17.33 5.02
N ASP A 116 12.26 17.32 6.19
CA ASP A 116 10.82 17.60 6.32
C ASP A 116 9.93 16.69 5.42
N MET A 117 10.41 15.48 5.14
CA MET A 117 9.79 14.49 4.27
C MET A 117 9.09 13.39 5.05
N ASN A 118 8.13 12.73 4.39
CA ASN A 118 7.46 11.54 4.91
C ASN A 118 7.36 10.48 3.82
N ALA A 119 7.80 9.25 4.09
CA ALA A 119 7.45 8.09 3.28
C ALA A 119 6.04 7.62 3.67
N VAL A 120 5.16 7.43 2.69
CA VAL A 120 3.74 7.11 2.93
C VAL A 120 3.23 6.09 1.94
N ASN A 121 2.50 5.09 2.44
CA ASN A 121 1.82 4.11 1.61
C ASN A 121 0.76 4.78 0.71
N PRO A 122 0.68 4.44 -0.60
CA PRO A 122 -0.25 5.08 -1.52
C PRO A 122 -1.72 4.92 -1.13
N ASP A 123 -2.13 3.76 -0.58
CA ASP A 123 -3.51 3.56 -0.12
C ASP A 123 -3.87 4.55 0.99
N TYR A 124 -3.01 4.63 2.00
CA TYR A 124 -3.21 5.51 3.15
C TYR A 124 -3.15 6.98 2.76
N PHE A 125 -2.21 7.36 1.89
CA PHE A 125 -2.08 8.72 1.39
C PHE A 125 -3.37 9.17 0.68
N MET A 126 -3.85 8.37 -0.29
CA MET A 126 -5.06 8.70 -1.04
C MET A 126 -6.29 8.75 -0.12
N ALA A 127 -6.44 7.81 0.80
CA ALA A 127 -7.57 7.79 1.75
C ALA A 127 -7.63 9.05 2.64
N LEU A 128 -6.47 9.59 3.01
CA LEU A 128 -6.38 10.77 3.87
C LEU A 128 -6.49 12.09 3.09
N ARG A 129 -5.95 12.13 1.87
CA ARG A 129 -5.73 13.39 1.14
C ARG A 129 -6.70 13.63 0.02
N PHE A 130 -7.28 12.57 -0.57
CA PHE A 130 -8.16 12.76 -1.69
C PHE A 130 -9.51 13.30 -1.25
N THR A 131 -10.09 14.16 -2.08
CA THR A 131 -11.53 14.43 -2.05
C THR A 131 -12.30 13.28 -2.69
N GLU A 132 -13.61 13.22 -2.44
CA GLU A 132 -14.47 12.25 -3.12
C GLU A 132 -14.44 12.44 -4.64
N GLN A 133 -14.39 13.69 -5.12
CA GLN A 133 -14.27 14.00 -6.55
C GLN A 133 -12.98 13.40 -7.13
N ALA A 134 -11.83 13.63 -6.49
CA ALA A 134 -10.56 13.10 -6.96
C ALA A 134 -10.53 11.56 -7.00
N TYR A 135 -11.14 10.94 -6.00
CA TYR A 135 -11.33 9.50 -5.99
C TYR A 135 -12.19 9.02 -7.17
N GLN A 136 -13.34 9.64 -7.39
CA GLN A 136 -14.25 9.31 -8.50
C GLN A 136 -13.59 9.53 -9.86
N GLU A 137 -12.81 10.60 -10.06
CA GLU A 137 -12.08 10.84 -11.30
C GLU A 137 -11.06 9.73 -11.60
N GLY A 138 -10.34 9.26 -10.57
CA GLY A 138 -9.43 8.13 -10.70
C GLY A 138 -10.15 6.82 -11.06
N VAL A 139 -11.29 6.55 -10.42
CA VAL A 139 -12.11 5.36 -10.70
C VAL A 139 -12.72 5.41 -12.10
N ALA A 140 -13.27 6.55 -12.52
CA ALA A 140 -13.81 6.78 -13.85
C ALA A 140 -12.75 6.57 -14.93
N LEU A 141 -11.53 7.09 -14.72
CA LEU A 141 -10.43 6.87 -15.66
C LEU A 141 -10.05 5.40 -15.77
N LEU A 142 -9.97 4.67 -14.64
CA LEU A 142 -9.73 3.23 -14.65
C LEU A 142 -10.79 2.44 -15.41
N ALA A 143 -12.08 2.78 -15.22
CA ALA A 143 -13.18 2.17 -15.95
C ALA A 143 -13.08 2.44 -17.46
N ALA A 144 -12.74 3.67 -17.85
CA ALA A 144 -12.64 4.08 -19.25
C ALA A 144 -11.47 3.42 -20.01
N VAL A 145 -10.31 3.23 -19.35
CA VAL A 145 -9.13 2.62 -19.99
C VAL A 145 -9.19 1.10 -20.03
N GLN A 146 -9.98 0.48 -19.15
CA GLN A 146 -10.08 -0.98 -19.10
C GLN A 146 -11.14 -1.50 -20.07
N GLN A 147 -10.75 -1.77 -21.31
CA GLN A 147 -11.70 -2.12 -22.38
C GLN A 147 -12.01 -3.63 -22.48
N SER A 148 -11.18 -4.51 -21.90
CA SER A 148 -11.31 -5.97 -22.05
C SER A 148 -10.90 -6.76 -20.79
N PRO A 149 -11.84 -7.33 -20.02
CA PRO A 149 -13.28 -7.04 -20.06
C PRO A 149 -13.54 -5.59 -19.63
N SER A 150 -14.55 -4.93 -20.18
CA SER A 150 -15.02 -3.65 -19.68
C SER A 150 -15.51 -3.78 -18.24
N ARG A 151 -15.29 -2.74 -17.43
CA ARG A 151 -15.76 -2.67 -16.05
C ARG A 151 -16.42 -1.33 -15.80
N THR A 152 -17.52 -1.37 -15.06
CA THR A 152 -18.17 -0.18 -14.51
C THR A 152 -17.32 0.42 -13.37
N GLU A 153 -17.53 1.69 -13.07
CA GLU A 153 -16.89 2.35 -11.92
C GLU A 153 -17.17 1.63 -10.60
N ALA A 154 -18.40 1.14 -10.41
CA ALA A 154 -18.79 0.33 -9.26
C ALA A 154 -17.98 -0.97 -9.15
N GLU A 155 -17.70 -1.65 -10.26
CA GLU A 155 -16.87 -2.85 -10.27
C GLU A 155 -15.40 -2.51 -9.98
N ILE A 156 -14.89 -1.39 -10.53
CA ILE A 156 -13.56 -0.90 -10.21
C ILE A 156 -13.45 -0.60 -8.71
N HIS A 157 -14.34 0.23 -8.15
CA HIS A 157 -14.41 0.54 -6.71
C HIS A 157 -14.37 -0.73 -5.87
N ARG A 158 -15.23 -1.70 -6.20
CA ARG A 158 -15.29 -2.98 -5.51
C ARG A 158 -13.95 -3.74 -5.56
N MET A 159 -13.26 -3.73 -6.70
CA MET A 159 -11.95 -4.37 -6.84
C MET A 159 -10.85 -3.64 -6.06
N LEU A 160 -10.95 -2.32 -5.90
CA LEU A 160 -9.98 -1.54 -5.12
C LEU A 160 -9.96 -1.98 -3.66
N GLY A 161 -11.07 -2.45 -3.08
CA GLY A 161 -11.10 -2.94 -1.70
C GLY A 161 -10.08 -4.04 -1.36
N ARG A 162 -9.54 -4.76 -2.35
CA ARG A 162 -8.45 -5.74 -2.14
C ARG A 162 -7.04 -5.15 -2.19
N ARG A 163 -6.85 -4.05 -2.93
CA ARG A 163 -5.52 -3.46 -3.22
C ARG A 163 -5.28 -2.15 -2.48
N HIS A 164 -6.35 -1.42 -2.23
CA HIS A 164 -6.40 -0.11 -1.57
C HIS A 164 -7.58 -0.12 -0.56
N PRO A 165 -7.53 -0.96 0.49
CA PRO A 165 -8.61 -1.11 1.45
C PRO A 165 -8.96 0.17 2.20
N HIS A 166 -7.97 1.00 2.58
CA HIS A 166 -8.24 2.25 3.28
C HIS A 166 -8.94 3.27 2.40
N LEU A 167 -8.51 3.39 1.13
CA LEU A 167 -9.12 4.27 0.16
C LEU A 167 -10.54 3.84 -0.16
N ALA A 168 -10.76 2.55 -0.42
CA ALA A 168 -12.10 2.03 -0.71
C ALA A 168 -13.05 2.22 0.48
N ALA A 169 -12.57 1.98 1.71
CA ALA A 169 -13.37 2.20 2.92
C ALA A 169 -13.71 3.68 3.13
N ARG A 170 -12.78 4.59 2.84
CA ARG A 170 -12.99 6.05 2.97
C ARG A 170 -14.14 6.56 2.10
N PHE A 171 -14.34 5.94 0.94
CA PHE A 171 -15.30 6.33 -0.10
C PHE A 171 -16.31 5.21 -0.39
N ALA A 172 -16.69 4.43 0.64
CA ALA A 172 -17.60 3.30 0.50
C ALA A 172 -18.98 3.71 -0.04
N ASP A 173 -19.42 4.93 0.27
CA ASP A 173 -20.73 5.45 -0.13
C ASP A 173 -20.74 6.09 -1.52
N SER A 174 -19.57 6.25 -2.16
CA SER A 174 -19.46 6.90 -3.48
C SER A 174 -20.06 6.06 -4.61
N TYR A 175 -20.21 4.76 -4.39
CA TYR A 175 -20.81 3.83 -5.34
C TYR A 175 -21.70 2.83 -4.61
N ASN A 176 -22.90 2.58 -5.15
CA ASN A 176 -23.80 1.56 -4.62
C ASN A 176 -23.25 0.15 -4.88
N THR A 177 -22.35 -0.33 -4.01
CA THR A 177 -21.72 -1.64 -4.12
C THR A 177 -21.85 -2.45 -2.84
N THR A 178 -22.09 -3.75 -2.98
CA THR A 178 -21.85 -4.69 -1.88
C THR A 178 -20.33 -4.82 -1.66
N PRO A 179 -19.81 -4.61 -0.42
CA PRO A 179 -18.39 -4.75 -0.12
C PRO A 179 -17.86 -6.13 -0.51
N VAL A 180 -16.65 -6.20 -1.06
CA VAL A 180 -15.97 -7.50 -1.23
C VAL A 180 -15.46 -7.96 0.12
N SER A 181 -15.99 -9.08 0.61
CA SER A 181 -15.38 -9.81 1.72
C SER A 181 -13.92 -10.11 1.38
N THR A 182 -13.01 -9.73 2.27
CA THR A 182 -11.61 -10.11 2.20
C THR A 182 -11.50 -11.64 2.26
N PRO A 183 -10.74 -12.29 1.35
CA PRO A 183 -10.51 -13.73 1.47
C PRO A 183 -9.52 -14.00 2.62
N ASN A 184 -10.08 -14.24 3.81
CA ASN A 184 -9.62 -15.05 4.96
C ASN A 184 -9.95 -14.41 6.32
N GLN A 185 -11.23 -14.42 6.69
CA GLN A 185 -11.62 -15.15 7.90
C GLN A 185 -12.23 -16.45 7.38
N VAL A 186 -11.45 -17.53 7.40
CA VAL A 186 -11.96 -18.84 7.03
C VAL A 186 -12.93 -19.25 8.14
N ASN A 187 -14.22 -19.04 7.91
CA ASN A 187 -15.24 -19.83 8.58
C ASN A 187 -15.21 -21.22 7.94
N GLU A 188 -14.30 -22.07 8.43
CA GLU A 188 -14.40 -23.51 8.22
C GLU A 188 -15.63 -24.03 9.00
N PRO A 189 -16.63 -24.63 8.35
CA PRO A 189 -17.68 -25.36 9.05
C PRO A 189 -17.10 -26.70 9.51
N GLY A 190 -16.43 -26.74 10.66
CA GLY A 190 -15.89 -28.02 11.14
C GLY A 190 -14.80 -27.99 12.19
N TYR A 191 -14.92 -27.18 13.25
CA TYR A 191 -14.21 -27.51 14.50
C TYR A 191 -15.01 -27.02 15.71
N ALA A 192 -15.89 -27.87 16.22
CA ALA A 192 -16.35 -27.72 17.59
C ALA A 192 -15.15 -27.98 18.50
N PRO A 193 -14.80 -27.08 19.44
CA PRO A 193 -13.82 -27.43 20.47
C PRO A 193 -14.42 -28.60 21.25
N THR A 194 -13.86 -29.79 21.07
CA THR A 194 -14.21 -30.95 21.88
C THR A 194 -13.68 -30.67 23.29
N ILE A 195 -14.55 -30.15 24.15
CA ILE A 195 -14.33 -30.17 25.58
C ILE A 195 -14.53 -31.63 26.00
N THR A 196 -13.45 -32.40 26.08
CA THR A 196 -13.49 -33.73 26.66
C THR A 196 -13.80 -33.58 28.15
N PRO A 197 -14.90 -34.15 28.68
CA PRO A 197 -15.12 -34.18 30.12
C PRO A 197 -14.03 -35.06 30.74
N ARG A 198 -13.36 -34.56 31.78
CA ARG A 198 -12.49 -35.36 32.63
C ARG A 198 -13.34 -36.52 33.19
N GLN A 199 -13.08 -37.74 32.72
CA GLN A 199 -13.65 -38.92 33.35
C GLN A 199 -13.11 -39.03 34.77
N ALA A 200 -14.04 -39.13 35.72
CA ALA A 200 -13.75 -39.52 37.09
C ALA A 200 -13.39 -41.01 37.08
N ASP A 201 -12.10 -41.32 37.23
CA ASP A 201 -11.67 -42.68 37.55
C ASP A 201 -11.94 -42.94 39.03
N GLY A 202 -13.11 -43.55 39.27
CA GLY A 202 -13.40 -44.27 40.49
C GLY A 202 -12.78 -45.66 40.39
N GLY A 203 -11.61 -45.84 41.02
CA GLY A 203 -11.01 -47.14 41.28
C GLY A 203 -11.07 -47.46 42.77
N HIS A 204 -11.96 -48.35 43.17
CA HIS A 204 -12.05 -48.90 44.52
C HIS A 204 -10.89 -49.88 44.78
N GLU A 205 -10.22 -49.64 45.92
CA GLU A 205 -9.81 -50.63 46.92
C GLU A 205 -8.56 -51.51 46.67
N LYS A 206 -7.54 -51.31 47.53
CA LYS A 206 -7.00 -52.35 48.44
C LYS A 206 -6.14 -51.71 49.54
N ILE A 207 -6.55 -51.90 50.80
CA ILE A 207 -5.72 -51.85 52.02
C ILE A 207 -5.23 -53.29 52.25
N PRO A 208 -3.92 -53.56 52.52
CA PRO A 208 -3.29 -53.41 53.86
C PRO A 208 -1.83 -52.90 53.75
N GLY A 209 -1.13 -52.41 54.76
CA GLY A 209 -1.28 -52.37 56.22
C GLY A 209 0.14 -52.26 56.80
N GLY A 210 0.32 -51.45 57.84
CA GLY A 210 1.44 -51.58 58.79
C GLY A 210 2.72 -50.79 58.50
N GLY A 211 3.11 -49.92 59.45
CA GLY A 211 4.51 -49.55 59.66
C GLY A 211 4.76 -48.09 60.03
N GLN A 212 5.01 -47.84 61.31
CA GLN A 212 5.67 -46.65 61.88
C GLN A 212 6.96 -46.28 61.10
N VAL A 213 7.57 -45.08 61.16
CA VAL A 213 8.06 -44.38 62.36
C VAL A 213 8.49 -42.93 62.04
N ALA A 214 8.29 -42.08 63.04
CA ALA A 214 9.14 -40.97 63.52
C ALA A 214 9.48 -39.75 62.64
N ALA A 215 9.08 -38.61 63.21
CA ALA A 215 9.64 -37.28 63.00
C ALA A 215 11.13 -37.19 63.35
N ARG A 216 11.85 -36.33 62.61
CA ARG A 216 12.38 -35.06 63.12
C ARG A 216 12.92 -34.21 61.97
#